data_AF-A0A851SGW9-F1
#
_entry.id   AF-A0A851SGW9-F1
#
_cell.length_a   1.000
_cell.length_b   1.000
_cell.length_c   1.000
_cell.angle_alpha   90.00
_cell.angle_beta   90.00
_cell.angle_gamma   90.00
#
_symmetry.space_group_name_H-M   'P 1'
#
loop_
_entity.id
_entity.type
_entity.pdbx_description
1 polymer ?
#
loop_
_entity_poly.entity_id
_entity_poly.type
_entity_poly.pdbx_seq_one_letter_code
_entity_poly.pdbx_strand_id
1 'polypeptide(L)'
;GTNRYFQKVASENNLKVIFVDCTKPKCLEAAITPETKLVWLETPTNPTLKVIDIRACADVVHRHPGVLLAVDNSFMSAYFQRPLSLGADICMSSATKYINGHSDVLMGLVSVNDEKLYERLKFLQNSLGAVPSPFDCFLCNRGLKTLHIRMKLHFHNGLAVAKFLESHPRVEKVIYPGLPSHPQHEVMKKQCTGCPGMITFYIKGNIKNASAFLRNLKVFALAESLGGYESLAEHP
;
A
#
# COMPACT_ATOMS: atom_id res chain seq x y z
N GLY A 1 7.40 7.31 2.53
CA GLY A 1 7.98 7.14 3.88
C GLY A 1 9.06 6.07 3.89
N THR A 2 8.71 4.84 3.51
CA THR A 2 9.56 3.64 3.51
C THR A 2 10.93 3.85 2.83
N ASN A 3 10.95 4.39 1.61
CA ASN A 3 12.19 4.70 0.89
C ASN A 3 13.14 5.59 1.71
N ARG A 4 12.63 6.66 2.33
CA ARG A 4 13.41 7.60 3.14
C ARG A 4 14.02 6.92 4.37
N TYR A 5 13.26 6.08 5.07
CA TYR A 5 13.78 5.32 6.23
C TYR A 5 14.92 4.39 5.81
N PHE A 6 14.72 3.60 4.75
CA PHE A 6 15.75 2.66 4.30
C PHE A 6 17.01 3.36 3.79
N GLN A 7 16.87 4.46 3.04
CA GLN A 7 18.02 5.18 2.49
C GLN A 7 18.80 6.01 3.50
N LYS A 8 18.12 6.60 4.49
CA LYS A 8 18.72 7.61 5.38
C LYS A 8 18.94 7.14 6.81
N VAL A 9 18.28 6.07 7.25
CA VAL A 9 18.36 5.59 8.64
C VAL A 9 18.87 4.16 8.71
N ALA A 10 18.26 3.25 7.94
CA ALA A 10 18.67 1.85 7.97
C ALA A 10 20.11 1.66 7.44
N SER A 11 20.47 2.42 6.40
CA SER A 11 21.82 2.43 5.82
C SER A 11 22.91 2.84 6.81
N GLU A 12 22.60 3.76 7.74
CA GLU A 12 23.52 4.18 8.82
C GLU A 12 23.70 3.10 9.90
N ASN A 13 22.81 2.11 9.94
CA ASN A 13 22.85 0.97 10.86
C ASN A 13 23.41 -0.30 10.19
N ASN A 14 24.33 -0.13 9.22
CA ASN A 14 24.98 -1.22 8.48
C ASN A 14 24.03 -2.15 7.71
N LEU A 15 22.80 -1.70 7.39
CA LEU A 15 21.89 -2.45 6.54
C LEU A 15 22.10 -2.05 5.08
N LYS A 16 22.52 -3.01 4.24
CA LYS A 16 22.58 -2.84 2.79
C LYS A 16 21.17 -2.86 2.22
N VAL A 17 20.77 -1.80 1.53
CA VAL A 17 19.46 -1.68 0.89
C VAL A 17 19.63 -1.68 -0.63
N ILE A 18 18.87 -2.53 -1.32
CA ILE A 18 18.84 -2.61 -2.78
C ILE A 18 17.40 -2.38 -3.23
N PHE A 19 17.18 -1.42 -4.13
CA PHE A 19 15.87 -1.16 -4.72
C PHE A 19 15.72 -1.95 -6.03
N VAL A 20 14.65 -2.72 -6.14
CA VAL A 20 14.39 -3.64 -7.25
C VAL A 20 12.97 -3.44 -7.76
N ASP A 21 12.78 -3.50 -9.08
CA ASP A 21 11.44 -3.55 -9.68
C ASP A 21 10.84 -4.95 -9.51
N CYS A 22 10.19 -5.17 -8.37
CA CYS A 22 9.58 -6.46 -8.04
C CYS A 22 8.31 -6.77 -8.85
N THR A 23 7.87 -5.90 -9.77
CA THR A 23 6.82 -6.27 -10.76
C THR A 23 7.31 -7.36 -11.73
N LYS A 24 8.63 -7.58 -11.78
CA LYS A 24 9.29 -8.61 -12.57
C LYS A 24 9.99 -9.59 -11.62
N PRO A 25 9.41 -10.78 -11.35
CA PRO A 25 10.01 -11.76 -10.42
C PRO A 25 11.46 -12.14 -10.74
N LYS A 26 11.86 -12.12 -12.01
CA LYS A 26 13.26 -12.34 -12.42
C LYS A 26 14.23 -11.27 -11.91
N CYS A 27 13.79 -10.02 -11.82
CA CYS A 27 14.61 -8.94 -11.26
C CYS A 27 14.81 -9.13 -9.75
N LEU A 28 13.78 -9.61 -9.05
CA LEU A 28 13.86 -9.98 -7.64
C LEU A 28 14.85 -11.14 -7.43
N GLU A 29 14.70 -12.22 -8.19
CA GLU A 29 15.59 -13.39 -8.10
C GLU A 29 17.06 -13.02 -8.32
N ALA A 30 17.37 -12.20 -9.33
CA ALA A 30 18.73 -11.75 -9.62
C ALA A 30 19.34 -10.85 -8.53
N ALA A 31 18.52 -10.24 -7.68
CA ALA A 31 18.97 -9.33 -6.63
C ALA A 31 19.17 -10.01 -5.26
N ILE A 32 18.67 -11.23 -5.08
CA ILE A 32 18.83 -11.98 -3.83
C ILE A 32 20.28 -12.48 -3.72
N THR A 33 20.88 -12.24 -2.55
CA THR A 33 22.24 -12.67 -2.20
C THR A 33 22.23 -13.47 -0.88
N PRO A 34 23.33 -14.17 -0.52
CA PRO A 34 23.42 -14.88 0.77
C PRO A 34 23.18 -14.00 2.01
N GLU A 35 23.44 -12.69 1.91
CA GLU A 35 23.24 -11.71 2.97
C GLU A 35 21.79 -11.22 3.07
N THR A 36 20.94 -11.52 2.08
CA THR A 36 19.55 -11.06 2.07
C THR A 36 18.79 -11.66 3.25
N LYS A 37 18.03 -10.83 3.99
CA LYS A 37 17.19 -11.27 5.12
C LYS A 37 15.74 -10.81 5.04
N LEU A 38 15.46 -9.79 4.23
CA LEU A 38 14.13 -9.21 4.10
C LEU A 38 13.93 -8.70 2.67
N VAL A 39 12.81 -9.07 2.07
CA VAL A 39 12.24 -8.46 0.89
C VAL A 39 10.99 -7.69 1.32
N TRP A 40 10.98 -6.38 1.07
CA TRP A 40 9.86 -5.50 1.41
C TRP A 40 9.13 -5.04 0.15
N LEU A 41 7.86 -5.41 0.03
CA LEU A 41 6.98 -5.04 -1.07
C LEU A 41 5.89 -4.07 -0.60
N GLU A 42 5.37 -3.28 -1.54
CA GLU A 42 4.15 -2.50 -1.39
C GLU A 42 3.31 -2.73 -2.65
N THR A 43 2.06 -3.16 -2.52
CA THR A 43 1.21 -3.44 -3.69
C THR A 43 -0.28 -3.20 -3.41
N PRO A 44 -0.95 -2.29 -4.15
CA PRO A 44 -0.39 -1.37 -5.15
C PRO A 44 0.56 -0.32 -4.53
N THR A 45 1.59 0.12 -5.27
CA THR A 45 2.58 1.11 -4.78
C THR A 45 2.06 2.54 -4.73
N ASN A 46 2.38 3.32 -3.71
CA ASN A 46 2.13 4.76 -3.67
C ASN A 46 3.20 5.58 -4.44
N PRO A 47 2.86 6.54 -5.33
CA PRO A 47 1.53 6.85 -5.85
C PRO A 47 1.24 6.19 -7.21
N THR A 48 2.21 5.50 -7.82
CA THR A 48 2.09 5.04 -9.23
C THR A 48 1.28 3.75 -9.42
N LEU A 49 0.75 3.18 -8.33
CA LEU A 49 -0.13 2.02 -8.27
C LEU A 49 0.34 0.76 -9.02
N LYS A 50 1.66 0.57 -9.17
CA LYS A 50 2.19 -0.70 -9.68
C LYS A 50 1.71 -1.84 -8.79
N VAL A 51 1.22 -2.92 -9.39
CA VAL A 51 0.78 -4.13 -8.68
C VAL A 51 1.85 -5.20 -8.83
N ILE A 52 2.19 -5.85 -7.72
CA ILE A 52 3.18 -6.92 -7.64
C ILE A 52 2.43 -8.23 -7.37
N ASP A 53 2.76 -9.30 -8.10
CA ASP A 53 2.23 -10.65 -7.84
C ASP A 53 2.88 -11.20 -6.57
N ILE A 54 2.13 -11.16 -5.46
CA ILE A 54 2.65 -11.53 -4.13
C ILE A 54 3.05 -13.01 -4.12
N ARG A 55 2.25 -13.87 -4.76
CA ARG A 55 2.50 -15.31 -4.82
C ARG A 55 3.78 -15.60 -5.58
N ALA A 56 3.95 -15.00 -6.76
CA ALA A 56 5.17 -15.19 -7.55
C ALA A 56 6.42 -14.69 -6.82
N CYS A 57 6.33 -13.56 -6.09
CA CYS A 57 7.44 -13.09 -5.25
C CYS A 57 7.71 -14.03 -4.07
N ALA A 58 6.69 -14.54 -3.39
CA ALA A 58 6.84 -15.51 -2.30
C ALA A 58 7.57 -16.77 -2.79
N ASP A 59 7.15 -17.31 -3.94
CA ASP A 59 7.77 -18.50 -4.53
C ASP A 59 9.25 -18.27 -4.89
N VAL A 60 9.63 -17.04 -5.28
CA VAL A 60 11.03 -16.68 -5.48
C VAL A 60 11.77 -16.59 -4.14
N VAL A 61 11.25 -15.85 -3.17
CA VAL A 61 11.91 -15.55 -1.90
C VAL A 61 12.12 -16.83 -1.08
N HIS A 62 11.11 -17.69 -1.00
CA HIS A 62 11.12 -18.88 -0.15
C HIS A 62 12.00 -20.02 -0.68
N ARG A 63 12.55 -19.89 -1.90
CA ARG A 63 13.67 -20.75 -2.35
C ARG A 63 14.98 -20.46 -1.61
N HIS A 64 15.06 -19.35 -0.89
CA HIS A 64 16.22 -18.93 -0.11
C HIS A 64 15.90 -19.00 1.40
N PRO A 65 16.35 -20.05 2.11
CA PRO A 65 16.03 -20.23 3.52
C PRO A 65 16.43 -19.02 4.39
N GLY A 66 15.51 -18.58 5.24
CA GLY A 66 15.75 -17.48 6.19
C GLY A 66 15.57 -16.07 5.60
N VAL A 67 15.13 -15.93 4.35
CA VAL A 67 14.70 -14.64 3.79
C VAL A 67 13.20 -14.45 4.05
N LEU A 68 12.83 -13.33 4.68
CA LEU A 68 11.44 -12.96 4.95
C LEU A 68 10.85 -12.13 3.82
N LEU A 69 9.58 -12.37 3.49
CA LEU A 69 8.78 -11.53 2.61
C LEU A 69 7.77 -10.70 3.43
N ALA A 70 7.94 -9.37 3.40
CA ALA A 70 6.99 -8.42 3.97
C ALA A 70 6.22 -7.70 2.86
N VAL A 71 4.91 -7.54 3.07
CA VAL A 71 4.03 -6.80 2.18
C VAL A 71 3.32 -5.70 2.96
N ASP A 72 3.55 -4.46 2.57
CA ASP A 72 2.74 -3.31 2.96
C ASP A 72 1.41 -3.35 2.18
N ASN A 73 0.33 -3.58 2.94
CA ASN A 73 -1.03 -3.75 2.45
C ASN A 73 -1.91 -2.52 2.72
N SER A 74 -1.31 -1.37 3.03
CA SER A 74 -2.00 -0.14 3.46
C SER A 74 -3.10 0.31 2.50
N PHE A 75 -2.87 0.18 1.19
CA PHE A 75 -3.84 0.61 0.18
C PHE A 75 -5.02 -0.33 0.04
N MET A 76 -4.84 -1.63 0.30
CA MET A 76 -5.88 -2.63 0.06
C MET A 76 -6.73 -2.91 1.28
N SER A 77 -6.14 -2.79 2.48
CA SER A 77 -6.62 -3.41 3.72
C SER A 77 -6.77 -4.94 3.61
N ALA A 78 -6.99 -5.61 4.74
CA ALA A 78 -7.31 -7.04 4.77
C ALA A 78 -8.66 -7.40 4.11
N TYR A 79 -9.49 -6.39 3.78
CA TYR A 79 -10.76 -6.59 3.12
C TYR A 79 -10.59 -7.01 1.66
N PHE A 80 -9.68 -6.36 0.92
CA PHE A 80 -9.49 -6.62 -0.50
C PHE A 80 -8.27 -7.47 -0.85
N GLN A 81 -7.24 -7.54 0.00
CA GLN A 81 -6.04 -8.34 -0.26
C GLN A 81 -5.52 -8.95 1.04
N ARG A 82 -5.13 -10.23 1.00
CA ARG A 82 -4.63 -10.97 2.16
C ARG A 82 -3.22 -11.50 1.89
N PRO A 83 -2.16 -10.69 2.09
CA PRO A 83 -0.80 -11.09 1.75
C PRO A 83 -0.32 -12.39 2.41
N LEU A 84 -0.72 -12.66 3.66
CA LEU A 84 -0.37 -13.91 4.35
C LEU A 84 -0.93 -15.15 3.63
N SER A 85 -2.16 -15.07 3.12
CA SER A 85 -2.75 -16.13 2.29
C SER A 85 -2.07 -16.25 0.92
N LEU A 86 -1.39 -15.19 0.48
CA LEU A 86 -0.62 -15.10 -0.75
C LEU A 86 0.88 -15.37 -0.54
N GLY A 87 1.30 -15.82 0.65
CA GLY A 87 2.65 -16.33 0.90
C GLY A 87 3.60 -15.33 1.49
N ALA A 88 3.15 -14.12 1.85
CA ALA A 88 3.96 -13.23 2.66
C ALA A 88 4.13 -13.79 4.08
N ASP A 89 5.30 -13.57 4.67
CA ASP A 89 5.57 -13.88 6.08
C ASP A 89 5.01 -12.77 6.99
N ILE A 90 5.01 -11.54 6.48
CA ILE A 90 4.57 -10.33 7.18
C ILE A 90 3.56 -9.56 6.33
N CYS A 91 2.40 -9.27 6.89
CA CYS A 91 1.47 -8.28 6.36
C CYS A 91 1.51 -7.03 7.23
N MET A 92 2.08 -5.94 6.71
CA MET A 92 2.11 -4.65 7.37
C MET A 92 0.97 -3.76 6.85
N SER A 93 0.44 -2.88 7.69
CA SER A 93 -0.48 -1.83 7.24
C SER A 93 -0.33 -0.57 8.08
N SER A 94 -0.30 0.58 7.42
CA SER A 94 -0.59 1.88 8.04
C SER A 94 -2.08 1.94 8.35
N ALA A 95 -2.43 1.67 9.60
CA ALA A 95 -3.82 1.73 10.05
C ALA A 95 -4.39 3.15 10.07
N THR A 96 -3.53 4.17 9.99
CA THR A 96 -3.89 5.57 9.69
C THR A 96 -4.81 5.71 8.49
N LYS A 97 -4.68 4.82 7.51
CA LYS A 97 -5.37 4.89 6.21
C LYS A 97 -6.73 4.20 6.30
N TYR A 98 -7.00 3.24 5.44
CA TYR A 98 -8.31 2.59 5.33
C TYR A 98 -8.78 1.84 6.58
N ILE A 99 -7.85 1.26 7.36
CA ILE A 99 -8.20 0.43 8.53
C ILE A 99 -8.96 1.25 9.57
N ASN A 100 -8.35 2.34 10.07
CA ASN A 100 -9.08 3.31 10.88
C ASN A 100 -10.13 4.02 10.02
N GLY A 101 -9.70 4.68 8.95
CA GLY A 101 -10.57 5.28 7.94
C GLY A 101 -11.36 6.51 8.38
N HIS A 102 -11.00 7.12 9.51
CA HIS A 102 -11.67 8.30 10.07
C HIS A 102 -10.73 9.51 10.23
N SER A 103 -9.51 9.42 9.68
CA SER A 103 -8.53 10.52 9.61
C SER A 103 -8.18 11.16 10.95
N ASP A 104 -8.27 10.38 12.03
CA ASP A 104 -8.13 10.81 13.43
C ASP A 104 -7.18 9.92 14.25
N VAL A 105 -6.53 8.91 13.64
CA VAL A 105 -5.61 7.98 14.32
C VAL A 105 -4.34 7.79 13.51
N LEU A 106 -3.18 7.83 14.17
CA LEU A 106 -1.89 7.41 13.63
C LEU A 106 -1.50 6.05 14.21
N MET A 107 -1.46 5.00 13.38
CA MET A 107 -1.18 3.64 13.87
C MET A 107 -0.59 2.76 12.77
N GLY A 108 0.31 1.84 13.16
CA GLY A 108 0.78 0.74 12.34
C GLY A 108 0.28 -0.60 12.86
N LEU A 109 0.01 -1.54 11.97
CA LEU A 109 -0.34 -2.92 12.28
C LEU A 109 0.59 -3.87 11.54
N VAL A 110 0.95 -4.97 12.21
CA VAL A 110 1.77 -6.04 11.65
C VAL A 110 1.08 -7.36 12.00
N SER A 111 0.73 -8.15 10.99
CA SER A 111 0.15 -9.49 11.13
C SER A 111 1.13 -10.54 10.59
N VAL A 112 1.29 -11.62 11.34
CA VAL A 112 2.18 -12.75 11.04
C VAL A 112 1.51 -14.07 11.43
N ASN A 113 1.94 -15.18 10.83
CA ASN A 113 1.49 -16.53 11.20
C ASN A 113 2.57 -17.35 11.92
N ASP A 114 3.85 -17.08 11.66
CA ASP A 114 4.96 -17.83 12.24
C ASP A 114 5.21 -17.41 13.70
N GLU A 115 5.18 -18.38 14.62
CA GLU A 115 5.28 -18.14 16.07
C GLU A 115 6.65 -17.54 16.44
N LYS A 116 7.74 -18.02 15.82
CA LYS A 116 9.09 -17.52 16.11
C LYS A 116 9.25 -16.07 15.66
N LEU A 117 8.70 -15.73 14.50
CA LEU A 117 8.65 -14.36 13.99
C LEU A 117 7.79 -13.47 14.88
N TYR A 118 6.64 -13.98 15.35
CA TYR A 118 5.79 -13.30 16.32
C TYR A 118 6.54 -12.98 17.61
N GLU A 119 7.20 -13.96 18.23
CA GLU A 119 7.98 -13.76 19.47
C GLU A 119 9.05 -12.68 19.30
N ARG A 120 9.79 -12.70 18.18
CA ARG A 120 10.81 -11.69 17.85
C ARG A 120 10.21 -10.29 17.71
N LEU A 121 9.09 -10.17 16.98
CA LEU A 121 8.40 -8.89 16.79
C LEU A 121 7.77 -8.39 18.11
N LYS A 122 7.25 -9.29 18.93
CA LYS A 122 6.65 -8.97 20.23
C LYS A 122 7.70 -8.47 21.22
N PHE A 123 8.87 -9.10 21.24
CA PHE A 123 10.03 -8.60 21.99
C PHE A 123 10.38 -7.18 21.56
N LEU A 124 10.53 -6.93 20.25
CA LEU A 124 10.84 -5.59 19.72
C LEU A 124 9.76 -4.56 20.03
N GLN A 125 8.47 -4.94 20.00
CA GLN A 125 7.38 -4.04 20.38
C GLN A 125 7.55 -3.51 21.80
N ASN A 126 7.89 -4.41 22.75
CA ASN A 126 8.10 -4.05 24.14
C ASN A 126 9.42 -3.27 24.34
N SER A 127 10.52 -3.75 23.75
CA SER A 127 11.85 -3.18 23.95
C SER A 127 12.06 -1.83 23.27
N LEU A 128 11.46 -1.60 22.11
CA LEU A 128 11.57 -0.32 21.38
C LEU A 128 10.50 0.69 21.83
N GLY A 129 9.42 0.25 22.47
CA GLY A 129 8.41 1.13 23.05
C GLY A 129 7.55 1.91 22.05
N ALA A 130 7.63 1.60 20.76
CA ALA A 130 6.80 2.23 19.71
C ALA A 130 5.36 1.66 19.71
N VAL A 131 4.67 1.78 20.85
CA VAL A 131 3.32 1.24 21.07
C VAL A 131 2.25 2.33 20.92
N PRO A 132 1.07 2.00 20.37
CA PRO A 132 -0.02 2.96 20.23
C PRO A 132 -0.69 3.28 21.57
N SER A 133 -1.31 4.47 21.66
CA SER A 133 -2.21 4.81 22.75
C SER A 133 -3.38 3.81 22.84
N PRO A 134 -3.81 3.39 24.04
CA PRO A 134 -5.00 2.55 24.19
C PRO A 134 -6.28 3.20 23.62
N PHE A 135 -6.37 4.53 23.66
CA PHE A 135 -7.49 5.25 23.08
C PHE A 135 -7.49 5.17 21.55
N ASP A 136 -6.32 5.31 20.92
CA ASP A 136 -6.15 5.14 19.48
C ASP A 136 -6.47 3.69 19.06
N CYS A 137 -6.09 2.70 19.88
CA CYS A 137 -6.48 1.30 19.67
C CYS A 137 -8.00 1.14 19.67
N PHE A 138 -8.69 1.79 20.60
CA PHE A 138 -10.16 1.80 20.65
C PHE A 138 -10.77 2.45 19.40
N LEU A 139 -10.30 3.64 18.99
CA LEU A 139 -10.78 4.34 17.81
C LEU A 139 -10.56 3.53 16.53
N CYS A 140 -9.36 2.98 16.34
CA CYS A 140 -9.05 2.09 15.23
C CYS A 140 -9.98 0.86 15.21
N ASN A 141 -10.20 0.23 16.36
CA ASN A 141 -11.10 -0.92 16.48
C ASN A 141 -12.57 -0.54 16.24
N ARG A 142 -12.99 0.69 16.56
CA ARG A 142 -14.28 1.25 16.17
C ARG A 142 -14.37 1.40 14.65
N GLY A 143 -13.34 1.97 14.02
CA GLY A 143 -13.24 2.14 12.57
C GLY A 143 -13.31 0.82 11.79
N LEU A 144 -12.73 -0.25 12.34
CA LEU A 144 -12.79 -1.61 11.78
C LEU A 144 -14.22 -2.13 11.58
N LYS A 145 -15.16 -1.75 12.46
CA LYS A 145 -16.56 -2.24 12.40
C LYS A 145 -17.27 -1.80 11.12
N THR A 146 -16.86 -0.68 10.52
CA THR A 146 -17.40 -0.18 9.25
C THR A 146 -16.49 -0.41 8.06
N LEU A 147 -15.34 -1.09 8.24
CA LEU A 147 -14.36 -1.29 7.16
C LEU A 147 -14.99 -1.90 5.90
N HIS A 148 -15.78 -2.96 6.05
CA HIS A 148 -16.40 -3.66 4.93
C HIS A 148 -17.36 -2.77 4.10
N ILE A 149 -18.19 -1.94 4.75
CA ILE A 149 -19.08 -1.02 4.03
C ILE A 149 -18.32 0.16 3.41
N ARG A 150 -17.31 0.70 4.11
CA ARG A 150 -16.47 1.79 3.61
C ARG A 150 -15.67 1.36 2.39
N MET A 151 -15.01 0.20 2.46
CA MET A 151 -14.19 -0.32 1.35
C MET A 151 -15.03 -0.63 0.10
N LYS A 152 -16.23 -1.19 0.26
CA LYS A 152 -17.17 -1.37 -0.87
C LYS A 152 -17.50 -0.04 -1.54
N LEU A 153 -17.78 1.00 -0.75
CA LEU A 153 -18.10 2.32 -1.28
C LEU A 153 -16.88 3.00 -1.92
N HIS A 154 -15.70 2.87 -1.33
CA HIS A 154 -14.45 3.32 -1.96
C HIS A 154 -14.20 2.66 -3.30
N PHE A 155 -14.44 1.35 -3.42
CA PHE A 155 -14.31 0.66 -4.70
C PHE A 155 -15.34 1.18 -5.71
N HIS A 156 -16.60 1.28 -5.32
CA HIS A 156 -17.67 1.77 -6.18
C HIS A 156 -17.38 3.18 -6.72
N ASN A 157 -17.10 4.13 -5.82
CA ASN A 157 -16.78 5.51 -6.18
C ASN A 157 -15.46 5.59 -6.96
N GLY A 158 -14.45 4.83 -6.52
CA GLY A 158 -13.13 4.81 -7.15
C GLY A 158 -13.18 4.39 -8.61
N LEU A 159 -13.91 3.31 -8.90
CA LEU A 159 -14.11 2.83 -10.26
C LEU A 159 -14.89 3.83 -11.12
N ALA A 160 -15.92 4.49 -10.56
CA ALA A 160 -16.68 5.51 -11.28
C ALA A 160 -15.83 6.72 -11.65
N VAL A 161 -15.03 7.23 -10.70
CA VAL A 161 -14.10 8.36 -10.94
C VAL A 161 -13.02 7.97 -11.93
N ALA A 162 -12.43 6.77 -11.80
CA ALA A 162 -11.39 6.30 -12.72
C ALA A 162 -11.90 6.20 -14.17
N LYS A 163 -13.10 5.65 -14.38
CA LYS A 163 -13.74 5.59 -15.71
C LYS A 163 -14.07 6.98 -16.27
N PHE A 164 -14.59 7.87 -15.43
CA PHE A 164 -14.84 9.26 -15.82
C PHE A 164 -13.56 9.92 -16.31
N LEU A 165 -12.48 9.85 -15.52
CA LEU A 165 -11.19 10.44 -15.86
C LEU A 165 -10.60 9.82 -17.14
N GLU A 166 -10.70 8.49 -17.31
CA GLU A 166 -10.15 7.80 -18.48
C GLU A 166 -10.82 8.22 -19.78
N SER A 167 -12.11 8.55 -19.73
CA SER A 167 -12.87 9.07 -20.87
C SER A 167 -12.68 10.57 -21.14
N HIS A 168 -12.04 11.31 -20.22
CA HIS A 168 -12.07 12.78 -20.26
C HIS A 168 -10.97 13.35 -21.17
N PRO A 169 -11.28 14.25 -22.12
CA PRO A 169 -10.32 14.69 -23.16
C PRO A 169 -9.11 15.46 -22.62
N ARG A 170 -9.21 16.03 -21.41
CA ARG A 170 -8.11 16.74 -20.72
C ARG A 170 -7.25 15.85 -19.81
N VAL A 171 -7.55 14.55 -19.72
CA VAL A 171 -6.74 13.57 -19.00
C VAL A 171 -5.86 12.84 -20.01
N GLU A 172 -4.58 12.73 -19.68
CA GLU A 172 -3.58 12.06 -20.52
C GLU A 172 -3.58 10.56 -20.25
N LYS A 173 -3.62 10.17 -18.97
CA LYS A 173 -3.55 8.77 -18.55
C LYS A 173 -4.18 8.60 -17.19
N VAL A 174 -4.89 7.50 -16.99
CA VAL A 174 -5.36 7.03 -15.68
C VAL A 174 -4.61 5.77 -15.30
N ILE A 175 -4.28 5.66 -14.03
CA ILE A 175 -3.75 4.47 -13.39
C ILE A 175 -4.73 4.11 -12.26
N TYR A 176 -5.46 3.03 -12.47
CA TYR A 176 -6.34 2.45 -11.46
C TYR A 176 -6.35 0.93 -11.63
N PRO A 177 -5.96 0.13 -10.62
CA PRO A 177 -5.88 -1.33 -10.76
C PRO A 177 -7.20 -2.01 -11.18
N GLY A 178 -8.33 -1.36 -10.96
CA GLY A 178 -9.65 -1.85 -11.38
C GLY A 178 -10.01 -1.58 -12.85
N LEU A 179 -9.21 -0.81 -13.60
CA LEU A 179 -9.42 -0.59 -15.04
C LEU A 179 -8.68 -1.65 -15.87
N PRO A 180 -9.28 -2.14 -16.97
CA PRO A 180 -8.60 -3.05 -17.91
C PRO A 180 -7.33 -2.45 -18.55
N SER A 181 -7.23 -1.11 -18.62
CA SER A 181 -6.05 -0.39 -19.10
C SER A 181 -4.84 -0.48 -18.17
N HIS A 182 -5.04 -0.93 -16.91
CA HIS A 182 -3.95 -1.07 -15.96
C HIS A 182 -3.03 -2.25 -16.36
N PRO A 183 -1.70 -2.06 -16.48
CA PRO A 183 -0.80 -3.10 -16.99
C PRO A 183 -0.83 -4.42 -16.20
N GLN A 184 -1.16 -4.34 -14.90
CA GLN A 184 -1.29 -5.49 -14.00
C GLN A 184 -2.73 -5.78 -13.58
N HIS A 185 -3.74 -5.40 -14.37
CA HIS A 185 -5.16 -5.63 -14.07
C HIS A 185 -5.47 -7.11 -13.78
N GLU A 186 -4.91 -8.03 -14.55
CA GLU A 186 -5.15 -9.47 -14.34
C GLU A 186 -4.49 -10.01 -13.07
N VAL A 187 -3.30 -9.51 -12.70
CA VAL A 187 -2.68 -9.84 -11.40
C VAL A 187 -3.56 -9.35 -10.26
N MET A 188 -4.07 -8.12 -10.37
CA MET A 188 -4.99 -7.53 -9.41
C MET A 188 -6.23 -8.40 -9.22
N LYS A 189 -6.90 -8.81 -10.31
CA LYS A 189 -8.08 -9.69 -10.25
C LYS A 189 -7.79 -11.06 -9.64
N LYS A 190 -6.60 -11.62 -9.91
CA LYS A 190 -6.20 -12.93 -9.40
C LYS A 190 -6.00 -12.94 -7.88
N GLN A 191 -5.42 -11.87 -7.32
CA GLN A 191 -4.97 -11.85 -5.91
C GLN A 191 -5.84 -10.99 -4.98
N CYS A 192 -6.79 -10.21 -5.52
CA CYS A 192 -7.62 -9.28 -4.77
C CYS A 192 -9.12 -9.53 -4.98
N THR A 193 -9.94 -9.21 -3.99
CA THR A 193 -11.42 -9.30 -4.06
C THR A 193 -12.10 -7.98 -4.45
N GLY A 194 -11.31 -6.91 -4.65
CA GLY A 194 -11.77 -5.59 -5.07
C GLY A 194 -10.61 -4.62 -5.19
N CYS A 195 -10.90 -3.34 -5.44
CA CYS A 195 -9.90 -2.28 -5.58
C CYS A 195 -10.14 -1.16 -4.56
N PRO A 196 -9.08 -0.44 -4.12
CA PRO A 196 -9.26 0.65 -3.19
C PRO A 196 -9.77 1.91 -3.88
N GLY A 197 -9.99 2.98 -3.11
CA GLY A 197 -10.38 4.29 -3.64
C GLY A 197 -9.21 5.12 -4.19
N MET A 198 -8.00 4.56 -4.26
CA MET A 198 -6.80 5.25 -4.72
C MET A 198 -6.76 5.30 -6.25
N ILE A 199 -6.69 6.50 -6.82
CA ILE A 199 -6.64 6.74 -8.26
C ILE A 199 -5.49 7.69 -8.54
N THR A 200 -4.69 7.36 -9.53
CA THR A 200 -3.63 8.24 -10.03
C THR A 200 -3.93 8.58 -11.46
N PHE A 201 -3.76 9.84 -11.85
CA PHE A 201 -3.92 10.24 -13.24
C PHE A 201 -2.97 11.37 -13.60
N TYR A 202 -2.70 11.50 -14.89
CA TYR A 202 -1.90 12.57 -15.47
C TYR A 202 -2.84 13.51 -16.22
N ILE A 203 -2.84 14.78 -15.86
CA ILE A 203 -3.57 15.82 -16.59
C ILE A 203 -2.77 16.25 -17.83
N LYS A 204 -3.45 16.54 -18.94
CA LYS A 204 -2.79 17.12 -20.12
C LYS A 204 -2.28 18.52 -19.82
N GLY A 205 -1.15 18.87 -20.45
CA GLY A 205 -0.51 20.18 -20.30
C GLY A 205 0.65 20.12 -19.32
N ASN A 206 0.74 21.10 -18.42
CA ASN A 206 1.88 21.27 -17.52
C ASN A 206 1.43 21.53 -16.06
N ILE A 207 2.40 21.84 -15.19
CA ILE A 207 2.17 22.09 -13.76
C ILE A 207 1.12 23.19 -13.48
N LYS A 208 0.96 24.18 -14.38
CA LYS A 208 -0.07 25.21 -14.24
C LYS A 208 -1.47 24.62 -14.42
N ASN A 209 -1.65 23.67 -15.35
CA ASN A 209 -2.91 22.96 -15.53
C ASN A 209 -3.25 22.11 -14.30
N ALA A 210 -2.26 21.38 -13.77
CA ALA A 210 -2.44 20.59 -12.55
C ALA A 210 -2.80 21.47 -11.34
N SER A 211 -2.08 22.57 -11.15
CA SER A 211 -2.34 23.54 -10.07
C SER A 211 -3.71 24.19 -10.20
N ALA A 212 -4.11 24.57 -11.42
CA ALA A 212 -5.43 25.14 -11.67
C ALA A 212 -6.54 24.12 -11.41
N PHE A 213 -6.38 22.86 -11.82
CA PHE A 213 -7.32 21.79 -11.50
C PHE A 213 -7.51 21.65 -9.99
N LEU A 214 -6.41 21.49 -9.23
CA LEU A 214 -6.46 21.30 -7.79
C LEU A 214 -7.11 22.47 -7.05
N ARG A 215 -6.82 23.72 -7.46
CA ARG A 215 -7.42 24.93 -6.87
C ARG A 215 -8.92 25.09 -7.12
N ASN A 216 -9.46 24.43 -8.14
CA ASN A 216 -10.88 24.52 -8.50
C ASN A 216 -11.73 23.37 -7.93
N LEU A 217 -11.12 22.42 -7.22
CA LEU A 217 -11.85 21.36 -6.51
C LEU A 217 -12.65 21.96 -5.34
N LYS A 218 -13.92 21.58 -5.23
CA LYS A 218 -14.84 22.07 -4.18
C LYS A 218 -15.27 21.00 -3.19
N VAL A 219 -14.99 19.73 -3.50
CA VAL A 219 -15.36 18.55 -2.68
C VAL A 219 -14.10 17.80 -2.26
N PHE A 220 -13.20 17.55 -3.21
CA PHE A 220 -11.88 17.01 -2.90
C PHE A 220 -11.05 18.08 -2.19
N ALA A 221 -10.57 17.80 -0.98
CA ALA A 221 -9.67 18.68 -0.26
C ALA A 221 -8.22 18.46 -0.73
N LEU A 222 -7.45 19.55 -0.84
CA LEU A 222 -6.02 19.49 -1.09
C LEU A 222 -5.30 19.18 0.23
N ALA A 223 -4.89 17.94 0.43
CA ALA A 223 -4.19 17.51 1.63
C ALA A 223 -3.31 16.29 1.37
N GLU A 224 -2.25 16.16 2.17
CA GLU A 224 -1.48 14.92 2.26
C GLU A 224 -2.25 13.89 3.11
N SER A 225 -2.02 12.60 2.88
CA SER A 225 -2.75 11.44 3.45
C SER A 225 -3.88 10.92 2.54
N LEU A 226 -4.52 9.83 2.96
CA LEU A 226 -5.46 9.05 2.16
C LEU A 226 -6.24 8.05 3.03
N GLY A 227 -7.29 7.46 2.45
CA GLY A 227 -8.01 6.32 3.03
C GLY A 227 -9.05 6.66 4.10
N GLY A 228 -9.26 7.95 4.37
CA GLY A 228 -10.36 8.49 5.17
C GLY A 228 -11.72 8.39 4.47
N TYR A 229 -12.77 8.92 5.11
CA TYR A 229 -14.12 8.98 4.54
C TYR A 229 -14.29 10.13 3.54
N GLU A 230 -13.48 11.17 3.69
CA GLU A 230 -13.40 12.34 2.83
C GLU A 230 -12.63 12.06 1.54
N SER A 231 -12.91 12.86 0.51
CA SER A 231 -12.17 12.80 -0.76
C SER A 231 -10.99 13.77 -0.72
N LEU A 232 -9.79 13.28 -1.03
CA LEU A 232 -8.56 14.06 -1.04
C LEU A 232 -7.92 14.05 -2.43
N ALA A 233 -7.24 15.13 -2.77
CA ALA A 233 -6.40 15.24 -3.96
C ALA A 233 -5.03 15.81 -3.58
N GLU A 234 -3.96 15.31 -4.21
CA GLU A 234 -2.60 15.78 -4.00
C GLU A 234 -1.84 15.86 -5.32
N HIS A 235 -0.77 16.66 -5.34
CA HIS A 235 0.27 16.59 -6.36
C HIS A 235 1.56 16.14 -5.65
N PRO A 236 1.98 14.87 -5.80
CA PRO A 236 3.21 14.35 -5.19
C PRO A 236 4.49 15.07 -5.65
#